data_AF-A0A239XCQ9-F1
#
_entry.id   AF-A0A239XCQ9-F1
#
_cell.length_a   1.000
_cell.length_b   1.000
_cell.length_c   1.000
_cell.angle_alpha   90.00
_cell.angle_beta   90.00
_cell.angle_gamma   90.00
#
_symmetry.space_group_name_H-M   'P 1'
#
loop_
_entity.id
_entity.type
_entity.pdbx_description
1 polymer ?
#
loop_
_entity_poly.entity_id
_entity_poly.type
_entity_poly.pdbx_seq_one_letter_code
_entity_poly.pdbx_strand_id
1 'polypeptide(L)'
;MHYKCIHNFLMYSIFKKKKFSDRFRNTTVIFALMETEKIILGIDPGTTVMGYGLISIKKGKMELVSIHELILKKYPNHETKLKYIFDKTLALIDEFHPDEVALEAPFYGKNVQSMLKLGRAQGVAMAASLHRNIPITEYSPKKVKMAITGNGNASKEQVAGMLQNLLNLREFPTKYLDASDGLAVAVCHYFNSGNAVSEKSYSGWESFLKQNPDRLKK
;
A
#
# COMPACT_ATOMS: atom_id res chain seq x y z
N MET A 1 15.59 -11.92 -22.90
CA MET A 1 15.52 -11.89 -21.42
C MET A 1 14.09 -11.83 -20.85
N HIS A 2 13.02 -11.98 -21.65
CA HIS A 2 11.62 -11.79 -21.20
C HIS A 2 10.84 -13.07 -20.82
N TYR A 3 11.36 -14.28 -21.08
CA TYR A 3 10.58 -15.53 -20.95
C TYR A 3 10.77 -16.29 -19.63
N LYS A 4 11.78 -15.96 -18.81
CA LYS A 4 12.00 -16.63 -17.51
C LYS A 4 11.10 -16.11 -16.38
N CYS A 5 10.51 -14.92 -16.51
CA CYS A 5 9.61 -14.35 -15.49
C CYS A 5 8.23 -15.04 -15.48
N ILE A 6 7.71 -15.40 -16.66
CA ILE A 6 6.35 -15.93 -16.81
C ILE A 6 6.22 -17.36 -16.24
N HIS A 7 7.30 -18.15 -16.27
CA HIS A 7 7.25 -19.55 -15.82
C HIS A 7 7.23 -19.69 -14.29
N ASN A 8 7.93 -18.82 -13.55
CA ASN A 8 7.85 -18.79 -12.08
C ASN A 8 6.50 -18.24 -11.59
N PHE A 9 5.85 -17.38 -12.40
CA PHE A 9 4.61 -16.71 -12.06
C PHE A 9 3.36 -17.62 -12.15
N LEU A 10 3.30 -18.50 -13.16
CA LEU A 10 2.20 -19.47 -13.28
C LEU A 10 2.15 -20.45 -12.10
N MET A 11 3.31 -20.86 -11.58
CA MET A 11 3.37 -21.76 -10.42
C MET A 11 2.89 -21.10 -9.12
N TYR A 12 3.18 -19.80 -8.93
CA TYR A 12 2.78 -19.06 -7.73
C TYR A 12 1.26 -18.88 -7.64
N SER A 13 0.59 -18.59 -8.76
CA SER A 13 -0.86 -18.38 -8.81
C SER A 13 -1.68 -19.68 -8.68
N ILE A 14 -1.14 -20.81 -9.16
CA ILE A 14 -1.78 -22.14 -9.05
C ILE A 14 -1.80 -22.66 -7.59
N PHE A 15 -0.81 -22.29 -6.77
CA PHE A 15 -0.65 -22.84 -5.42
C PHE A 15 -1.55 -22.20 -4.34
N LYS A 16 -1.97 -20.93 -4.47
CA LYS A 16 -2.88 -20.28 -3.51
C LYS A 16 -4.30 -20.90 -3.45
N LYS A 17 -4.64 -21.86 -4.33
CA LYS A 17 -6.02 -22.39 -4.50
C LYS A 17 -6.27 -23.89 -4.17
N LYS A 18 -5.30 -24.70 -3.73
CA LYS A 18 -5.54 -26.16 -3.52
C LYS A 18 -5.24 -26.66 -2.10
N LYS A 19 -6.26 -27.24 -1.44
CA LYS A 19 -6.12 -28.12 -0.25
C LYS A 19 -5.31 -29.36 -0.63
N PHE A 20 -4.30 -29.69 0.17
CA PHE A 20 -3.20 -30.58 -0.20
C PHE A 20 -3.34 -32.00 0.42
N SER A 21 -3.02 -33.04 -0.35
CA SER A 21 -2.94 -34.45 0.10
C SER A 21 -1.48 -34.92 0.20
N ASP A 22 -1.21 -35.86 1.10
CA ASP A 22 0.08 -36.27 1.71
C ASP A 22 1.23 -36.77 0.81
N ARG A 23 1.18 -36.60 -0.53
CA ARG A 23 2.14 -37.23 -1.47
C ARG A 23 3.41 -36.41 -1.80
N PHE A 24 3.65 -35.26 -1.17
CA PHE A 24 4.69 -34.30 -1.61
C PHE A 24 5.70 -33.86 -0.54
N ARG A 25 6.15 -34.78 0.33
CA ARG A 25 7.17 -34.45 1.34
C ARG A 25 8.51 -33.97 0.74
N ASN A 26 8.93 -34.50 -0.42
CA ASN A 26 10.19 -34.10 -1.06
C ASN A 26 10.11 -32.76 -1.82
N THR A 27 8.94 -32.38 -2.31
CA THR A 27 8.71 -31.05 -2.91
C THR A 27 8.66 -29.96 -1.84
N THR A 28 8.22 -30.31 -0.62
CA THR A 28 8.14 -29.37 0.52
C THR A 28 9.51 -28.79 0.90
N VAL A 29 10.59 -29.59 0.79
CA VAL A 29 11.96 -29.13 1.10
C VAL A 29 12.50 -28.17 0.02
N ILE A 30 12.17 -28.40 -1.26
CA ILE A 30 12.55 -27.50 -2.35
C ILE A 30 11.73 -26.19 -2.28
N PHE A 31 10.46 -26.27 -1.86
CA PHE A 31 9.59 -25.11 -1.66
C PHE A 31 10.05 -24.21 -0.52
N ALA A 32 10.61 -24.79 0.55
CA ALA A 32 11.21 -24.04 1.67
C ALA A 32 12.47 -23.24 1.27
N LEU A 33 13.05 -23.50 0.08
CA LEU A 33 14.23 -22.83 -0.45
C LEU A 33 13.91 -21.81 -1.57
N MET A 34 12.65 -21.69 -2.00
CA MET A 34 12.23 -20.53 -2.80
C MET A 34 12.01 -19.36 -1.84
N GLU A 35 12.97 -18.46 -1.79
CA GLU A 35 12.82 -17.21 -1.05
C GLU A 35 11.60 -16.46 -1.57
N THR A 36 10.58 -16.35 -0.72
CA THR A 36 9.33 -15.70 -1.07
C THR A 36 9.57 -14.21 -1.17
N GLU A 37 9.62 -13.72 -2.41
CA GLU A 37 9.50 -12.30 -2.72
C GLU A 37 8.11 -11.83 -2.27
N LYS A 38 8.08 -10.79 -1.43
CA LYS A 38 6.84 -10.13 -1.00
C LYS A 38 6.69 -8.81 -1.74
N ILE A 39 5.52 -8.56 -2.33
CA ILE A 39 5.23 -7.30 -3.03
C ILE A 39 4.20 -6.50 -2.23
N ILE A 40 4.51 -5.23 -1.95
CA ILE A 40 3.61 -4.31 -1.25
C ILE A 40 3.26 -3.16 -2.18
N LEU A 41 1.95 -2.89 -2.32
CA LEU A 41 1.43 -1.73 -3.04
C LEU A 41 0.97 -0.67 -2.03
N GLY A 42 1.61 0.50 -2.03
CA GLY A 42 1.18 1.66 -1.27
C GLY A 42 0.41 2.65 -2.16
N ILE A 43 -0.69 3.19 -1.63
CA ILE A 43 -1.54 4.17 -2.33
C ILE A 43 -1.82 5.33 -1.36
N ASP A 44 -1.65 6.56 -1.85
CA ASP A 44 -2.21 7.78 -1.27
C ASP A 44 -3.39 8.24 -2.14
N PRO A 45 -4.64 7.92 -1.75
CA PRO A 45 -5.82 8.28 -2.51
C PRO A 45 -6.11 9.77 -2.35
N GLY A 46 -5.95 10.57 -3.42
CA GLY A 46 -6.30 11.99 -3.42
C GLY A 46 -7.45 12.35 -4.37
N THR A 47 -7.88 13.62 -4.31
CA THR A 47 -8.99 14.14 -5.14
C THR A 47 -8.52 14.83 -6.44
N THR A 48 -7.24 15.15 -6.50
CA THR A 48 -6.56 15.85 -7.60
C THR A 48 -5.50 14.95 -8.24
N VAL A 49 -4.76 14.22 -7.41
CA VAL A 49 -3.74 13.25 -7.78
C VAL A 49 -3.89 12.07 -6.83
N MET A 50 -3.67 10.85 -7.31
CA MET A 50 -3.48 9.67 -6.47
C MET A 50 -2.06 9.16 -6.69
N GLY A 51 -1.23 9.23 -5.65
CA GLY A 51 0.13 8.69 -5.66
C GLY A 51 0.12 7.20 -5.37
N TYR A 52 0.99 6.43 -6.03
CA TYR A 52 1.18 5.02 -5.70
C TYR A 52 2.62 4.57 -5.90
N GLY A 53 3.05 3.62 -5.09
CA GLY A 53 4.37 3.02 -5.15
C GLY A 53 4.32 1.54 -4.84
N LEU A 54 5.17 0.77 -5.51
CA LEU A 54 5.35 -0.65 -5.29
C LEU A 54 6.79 -0.92 -4.85
N ILE A 55 6.91 -1.73 -3.80
CA ILE A 55 8.20 -2.25 -3.34
C ILE A 55 8.16 -3.78 -3.35
N SER A 56 9.31 -4.39 -3.66
CA SER A 56 9.55 -5.82 -3.47
C SER A 56 10.49 -6.02 -2.29
N ILE A 57 10.25 -7.07 -1.52
CA ILE A 57 11.08 -7.47 -0.39
C ILE A 57 11.63 -8.86 -0.66
N LYS A 58 12.96 -8.96 -0.80
CA LYS A 58 13.70 -10.21 -1.02
C LYS A 58 14.77 -10.36 0.05
N LYS A 59 14.72 -11.43 0.84
CA LYS A 59 15.65 -11.64 1.98
C LYS A 59 15.76 -10.42 2.92
N GLY A 60 14.65 -9.71 3.17
CA GLY A 60 14.63 -8.49 3.98
C GLY A 60 15.23 -7.24 3.31
N LYS A 61 15.67 -7.34 2.05
CA LYS A 61 16.09 -6.18 1.24
C LYS A 61 14.90 -5.63 0.48
N MET A 62 14.69 -4.33 0.60
CA MET A 62 13.62 -3.59 -0.06
C MET A 62 14.13 -3.00 -1.36
N GLU A 63 13.40 -3.21 -2.46
CA GLU A 63 13.72 -2.69 -3.79
C GLU A 63 12.49 -1.99 -4.38
N LEU A 64 12.71 -0.88 -5.08
CA LEU A 64 11.65 -0.16 -5.78
C LEU A 64 11.23 -0.94 -7.04
N VAL A 65 9.94 -1.23 -7.17
CA VAL A 65 9.36 -1.86 -8.37
C VAL A 65 8.80 -0.81 -9.32
N SER A 66 7.98 0.12 -8.80
CA SER A 66 7.34 1.16 -9.59
C SER A 66 6.87 2.30 -8.70
N ILE A 67 6.85 3.52 -9.22
CA ILE A 67 6.33 4.70 -8.53
C ILE A 67 5.77 5.67 -9.55
N HIS A 68 4.52 6.04 -9.40
CA HIS A 68 3.80 6.86 -10.38
C HIS A 68 2.61 7.57 -9.71
N GLU A 69 1.93 8.39 -10.50
CA GLU A 69 0.73 9.12 -10.08
C GLU A 69 -0.41 8.96 -11.10
N LEU A 70 -1.64 9.00 -10.60
CA LEU A 70 -2.84 9.14 -11.40
C LEU A 70 -3.34 10.58 -11.31
N ILE A 71 -3.20 11.34 -12.39
CA ILE A 71 -3.69 12.72 -12.48
C ILE A 71 -5.22 12.71 -12.61
N LEU A 72 -5.92 13.04 -11.52
CA LEU A 72 -7.37 13.06 -11.46
C LEU A 72 -7.98 14.41 -11.85
N LYS A 73 -7.22 15.51 -11.71
CA LYS A 73 -7.69 16.87 -12.03
C LYS A 73 -8.14 17.07 -13.48
N LYS A 74 -7.69 16.22 -14.40
CA LYS A 74 -8.07 16.25 -15.81
C LYS A 74 -9.48 15.71 -16.08
N TYR A 75 -10.11 15.06 -15.09
CA TYR A 75 -11.43 14.48 -15.22
C TYR A 75 -12.52 15.41 -14.70
N PRO A 76 -13.68 15.49 -15.39
CA PRO A 76 -14.64 16.57 -15.22
C PRO A 76 -15.47 16.48 -13.93
N ASN A 77 -15.83 15.27 -13.50
CA ASN A 77 -16.71 15.07 -12.34
C ASN A 77 -16.12 14.06 -11.34
N HIS A 78 -16.69 14.03 -10.13
CA HIS A 78 -16.15 13.27 -9.01
C HIS A 78 -16.33 11.75 -9.21
N GLU A 79 -17.48 11.35 -9.75
CA GLU A 79 -17.86 9.97 -10.02
C GLU A 79 -16.90 9.32 -11.02
N THR A 80 -16.52 10.07 -12.06
CA THR A 80 -15.53 9.63 -13.05
C THR A 80 -14.16 9.44 -12.41
N LYS A 81 -13.74 10.36 -11.51
CA LYS A 81 -12.49 10.20 -10.76
C LYS A 81 -12.49 8.92 -9.92
N LEU A 82 -13.60 8.62 -9.24
CA LEU A 82 -13.75 7.38 -8.49
C LEU A 82 -13.61 6.15 -9.39
N LYS A 83 -14.27 6.13 -10.57
CA LYS A 83 -14.10 5.05 -11.54
C LYS A 83 -12.63 4.86 -11.93
N TYR A 84 -11.91 5.94 -12.24
CA TYR A 84 -10.49 5.84 -12.61
C TYR A 84 -9.59 5.37 -11.46
N ILE A 85 -9.89 5.73 -10.22
CA ILE A 85 -9.21 5.18 -9.04
C ILE A 85 -9.43 3.66 -8.99
N PHE A 86 -10.68 3.21 -9.09
CA PHE A 86 -11.02 1.79 -9.06
C PHE A 86 -10.29 1.00 -10.16
N ASP A 87 -10.41 1.44 -11.41
CA ASP A 87 -9.82 0.78 -12.56
C ASP A 87 -8.29 0.76 -12.46
N LYS A 88 -7.68 1.86 -12.00
CA LYS A 88 -6.24 1.94 -11.85
C LYS A 88 -5.73 1.03 -10.73
N THR A 89 -6.41 1.01 -9.58
CA THR A 89 -6.06 0.10 -8.48
C THR A 89 -6.19 -1.35 -8.91
N LEU A 90 -7.26 -1.73 -9.61
CA LEU A 90 -7.40 -3.08 -10.16
C LEU A 90 -6.29 -3.41 -11.16
N ALA A 91 -5.99 -2.50 -12.08
CA ALA A 91 -4.92 -2.71 -13.07
C ALA A 91 -3.56 -2.92 -12.38
N LEU A 92 -3.25 -2.16 -11.34
CA LEU A 92 -2.01 -2.35 -10.57
C LEU A 92 -1.98 -3.71 -9.87
N ILE A 93 -3.11 -4.15 -9.31
CA ILE A 93 -3.19 -5.46 -8.66
C ILE A 93 -3.06 -6.60 -9.68
N ASP A 94 -3.75 -6.48 -10.81
CA ASP A 94 -3.74 -7.48 -11.88
C ASP A 94 -2.39 -7.52 -12.62
N GLU A 95 -1.64 -6.42 -12.65
CA GLU A 95 -0.31 -6.36 -13.25
C GLU A 95 0.77 -6.91 -12.29
N PHE A 96 0.80 -6.41 -11.05
CA PHE A 96 1.92 -6.65 -10.13
C PHE A 96 1.68 -7.74 -9.09
N HIS A 97 0.43 -8.18 -8.91
CA HIS A 97 0.03 -9.20 -7.94
C HIS A 97 0.60 -8.95 -6.53
N PRO A 98 0.35 -7.76 -5.94
CA PRO A 98 0.84 -7.45 -4.60
C PRO A 98 0.26 -8.43 -3.58
N ASP A 99 1.05 -8.80 -2.58
CA ASP A 99 0.59 -9.62 -1.45
C ASP A 99 -0.27 -8.80 -0.50
N GLU A 100 0.03 -7.51 -0.36
CA GLU A 100 -0.62 -6.58 0.56
C GLU A 100 -0.76 -5.18 -0.07
N VAL A 101 -1.85 -4.50 0.30
CA VAL A 101 -2.07 -3.09 -0.03
C VAL A 101 -2.03 -2.24 1.23
N ALA A 102 -1.29 -1.14 1.18
CA ALA A 102 -1.25 -0.14 2.22
C ALA A 102 -1.88 1.16 1.71
N LEU A 103 -2.76 1.76 2.52
CA LEU A 103 -3.44 3.00 2.17
C LEU A 103 -3.12 4.11 3.18
N GLU A 104 -2.93 5.33 2.70
CA GLU A 104 -3.00 6.49 3.59
C GLU A 104 -4.44 6.73 4.03
N ALA A 105 -4.62 6.89 5.35
CA ALA A 105 -5.92 7.16 5.95
C ALA A 105 -6.26 8.65 5.84
N PRO A 106 -7.53 9.01 5.57
CA PRO A 106 -7.96 10.39 5.49
C PRO A 106 -7.75 11.07 6.84
N PHE A 107 -7.08 12.22 6.82
CA PHE A 107 -6.87 13.01 8.03
C PHE A 107 -8.03 13.99 8.29
N TYR A 108 -8.31 14.24 9.57
CA TYR A 108 -9.33 15.20 9.96
C TYR A 108 -8.90 16.64 9.67
N GLY A 109 -9.40 17.19 8.57
CA GLY A 109 -9.24 18.59 8.20
C GLY A 109 -10.42 19.45 8.67
N LYS A 110 -10.27 20.78 8.58
CA LYS A 110 -11.34 21.75 8.91
C LYS A 110 -12.57 21.68 7.98
N ASN A 111 -12.44 21.07 6.80
CA ASN A 111 -13.49 21.03 5.78
C ASN A 111 -14.06 19.61 5.59
N VAL A 112 -15.29 19.40 6.07
CA VAL A 112 -16.02 18.12 6.00
C VAL A 112 -16.26 17.65 4.57
N GLN A 113 -16.50 18.55 3.61
CA GLN A 113 -16.74 18.15 2.22
C GLN A 113 -15.48 17.60 1.56
N SER A 114 -14.32 18.20 1.84
CA SER A 114 -13.04 17.68 1.34
C SER A 114 -12.74 16.30 1.93
N MET A 115 -13.00 16.12 3.23
CA MET A 115 -12.89 14.81 3.88
C MET A 115 -13.82 13.78 3.22
N LEU A 116 -15.08 14.12 2.94
CA LEU A 116 -16.02 13.19 2.33
C LEU A 116 -15.56 12.75 0.93
N LYS A 117 -15.02 13.68 0.12
CA LYS A 117 -14.46 13.36 -1.20
C LYS A 117 -13.24 12.42 -1.08
N LEU A 118 -12.39 12.66 -0.08
CA LEU A 118 -11.22 11.83 0.18
C LEU A 118 -11.61 10.42 0.65
N GLY A 119 -12.57 10.32 1.58
CA GLY A 119 -13.09 9.03 2.05
C GLY A 119 -13.73 8.20 0.95
N ARG A 120 -14.40 8.83 -0.02
CA ARG A 120 -14.92 8.13 -1.22
C ARG A 120 -13.79 7.59 -2.10
N ALA A 121 -12.75 8.38 -2.34
CA ALA A 121 -11.58 7.95 -3.11
C ALA A 121 -10.89 6.74 -2.44
N GLN A 122 -10.66 6.83 -1.12
CA GLN A 122 -10.09 5.75 -0.34
C GLN A 122 -10.98 4.50 -0.35
N GLY A 123 -12.28 4.64 -0.09
CA GLY A 123 -13.21 3.51 -0.06
C GLY A 123 -13.29 2.78 -1.41
N VAL A 124 -13.12 3.49 -2.52
CA VAL A 124 -13.06 2.90 -3.86
C VAL A 124 -11.74 2.16 -4.10
N ALA A 125 -10.60 2.70 -3.66
CA ALA A 125 -9.33 1.97 -3.68
C ALA A 125 -9.39 0.71 -2.80
N MET A 126 -10.03 0.79 -1.63
CA MET A 126 -10.27 -0.38 -0.77
C MET A 126 -11.15 -1.42 -1.45
N ALA A 127 -12.25 -1.00 -2.07
CA ALA A 127 -13.16 -1.90 -2.77
C ALA A 127 -12.46 -2.64 -3.92
N ALA A 128 -11.62 -1.95 -4.70
CA ALA A 128 -10.81 -2.57 -5.75
C ALA A 128 -9.85 -3.63 -5.19
N SER A 129 -9.16 -3.32 -4.09
CA SER A 129 -8.23 -4.25 -3.43
C SER A 129 -8.94 -5.47 -2.86
N LEU A 130 -10.06 -5.28 -2.15
CA LEU A 130 -10.87 -6.37 -1.60
C LEU A 130 -11.55 -7.20 -2.69
N HIS A 131 -11.91 -6.59 -3.83
CA HIS A 131 -12.46 -7.32 -4.98
C HIS A 131 -11.48 -8.37 -5.54
N ARG A 132 -10.17 -8.22 -5.28
CA ARG A 132 -9.12 -9.20 -5.61
C ARG A 132 -8.64 -10.01 -4.40
N ASN A 133 -9.32 -9.89 -3.25
CA ASN A 133 -8.96 -10.52 -1.98
C ASN A 133 -7.55 -10.16 -1.49
N ILE A 134 -7.08 -8.94 -1.78
CA ILE A 134 -5.79 -8.46 -1.28
C ILE A 134 -6.00 -7.82 0.09
N PRO A 135 -5.28 -8.24 1.14
CA PRO A 135 -5.37 -7.63 2.47
C PRO A 135 -4.95 -6.17 2.44
N ILE A 136 -5.61 -5.36 3.27
CA ILE A 136 -5.41 -3.90 3.32
C ILE A 136 -5.02 -3.48 4.73
N THR A 137 -4.05 -2.58 4.84
CA THR A 137 -3.76 -1.85 6.09
C THR A 137 -3.76 -0.34 5.84
N GLU A 138 -4.34 0.41 6.77
CA GLU A 138 -4.41 1.87 6.70
C GLU A 138 -3.40 2.53 7.66
N TYR A 139 -2.80 3.65 7.23
CA TYR A 139 -1.84 4.41 8.02
C TYR A 139 -2.17 5.89 8.05
N SER A 140 -2.15 6.52 9.23
CA SER A 140 -2.28 7.97 9.32
C SER A 140 -1.07 8.69 8.72
N PRO A 141 -1.23 9.93 8.18
CA PRO A 141 -0.10 10.68 7.62
C PRO A 141 1.06 10.85 8.60
N LYS A 142 0.74 11.07 9.88
CA LYS A 142 1.74 11.21 10.94
C LYS A 142 2.51 9.91 11.17
N LYS A 143 1.85 8.76 11.05
CA LYS A 143 2.49 7.43 11.18
C LYS A 143 3.40 7.13 9.99
N VAL A 144 2.99 7.50 8.78
CA VAL A 144 3.83 7.40 7.56
C VAL A 144 5.12 8.21 7.73
N LYS A 145 4.99 9.49 8.06
CA LYS A 145 6.14 10.38 8.31
C LYS A 145 7.05 9.86 9.44
N MET A 146 6.45 9.42 10.54
CA MET A 146 7.18 8.86 11.68
C MET A 146 7.98 7.61 11.30
N ALA A 147 7.38 6.68 10.55
CA ALA A 147 8.02 5.43 10.17
C ALA A 147 9.24 5.65 9.26
N ILE A 148 9.22 6.68 8.41
CA ILE A 148 10.28 6.93 7.43
C ILE A 148 11.38 7.84 7.99
N THR A 149 10.99 8.88 8.71
CA THR A 149 11.91 9.96 9.10
C THR A 149 12.24 9.99 10.60
N GLY A 150 11.52 9.21 11.42
CA GLY A 150 11.55 9.34 12.88
C GLY A 150 10.82 10.58 13.42
N ASN A 151 10.21 11.40 12.55
CA ASN A 151 9.48 12.61 12.93
C ASN A 151 8.12 12.70 12.23
N GLY A 152 7.02 12.63 13.00
CA GLY A 152 5.67 12.73 12.46
C GLY A 152 5.31 14.08 11.81
N ASN A 153 6.12 15.11 12.02
CA ASN A 153 5.92 16.45 11.46
C ASN A 153 6.85 16.76 10.28
N ALA A 154 7.58 15.78 9.75
CA ALA A 154 8.50 15.98 8.63
C ALA A 154 7.80 16.55 7.38
N SER A 155 8.56 17.33 6.59
CA SER A 155 8.12 17.85 5.29
C SER A 155 8.08 16.75 4.22
N LYS A 156 7.39 16.98 3.10
CA LYS A 156 7.33 16.00 1.99
C LYS A 156 8.72 15.76 1.38
N GLU A 157 9.54 16.80 1.32
CA GLU A 157 10.91 16.75 0.81
C GLU A 157 11.81 15.90 1.72
N GLN A 158 11.65 16.03 3.04
CA GLN A 158 12.37 15.19 4.00
C GLN A 158 11.98 13.72 3.85
N VAL A 159 10.69 13.43 3.65
CA VAL A 159 10.22 12.06 3.38
C VAL A 159 10.83 11.53 2.08
N ALA A 160 10.77 12.30 0.98
CA ALA A 160 11.33 11.89 -0.31
C ALA A 160 12.84 11.62 -0.25
N GLY A 161 13.62 12.48 0.42
CA GLY A 161 15.06 12.28 0.61
C GLY A 161 15.37 11.02 1.44
N MET A 162 14.57 10.73 2.47
CA MET A 162 14.71 9.50 3.24
C MET A 162 14.36 8.26 2.42
N LEU A 163 13.31 8.31 1.60
CA LEU A 163 12.94 7.23 0.69
C LEU A 163 14.05 6.94 -0.34
N GLN A 164 14.66 7.99 -0.88
CA GLN A 164 15.80 7.87 -1.78
C GLN A 164 16.95 7.07 -1.14
N ASN A 165 17.29 7.39 0.11
CA ASN A 165 18.32 6.70 0.87
C ASN A 165 17.93 5.25 1.20
N LEU A 166 16.70 5.02 1.68
CA LEU A 166 16.22 3.69 2.06
C LEU A 166 16.18 2.70 0.90
N LEU A 167 15.93 3.19 -0.32
CA LEU A 167 15.84 2.39 -1.54
C LEU A 167 17.12 2.44 -2.39
N ASN A 168 18.19 3.07 -1.89
CA ASN A 168 19.47 3.25 -2.59
C ASN A 168 19.32 3.84 -4.00
N LEU A 169 18.43 4.81 -4.16
CA LEU A 169 18.16 5.45 -5.45
C LEU A 169 19.18 6.55 -5.72
N ARG A 170 19.85 6.51 -6.88
CA ARG A 170 20.80 7.58 -7.27
C ARG A 170 20.10 8.93 -7.44
N GLU A 171 18.90 8.90 -7.99
CA GLU A 171 18.01 10.04 -8.16
C GLU A 171 16.58 9.56 -7.87
N PHE A 172 15.75 10.42 -7.29
CA PHE A 172 14.35 10.09 -7.09
C PHE A 172 13.63 10.08 -8.46
N PRO A 173 12.98 8.97 -8.84
CA PRO A 173 12.53 8.72 -10.22
C PRO A 173 11.33 9.56 -10.67
N THR A 174 10.90 10.54 -9.88
CA THR A 174 9.75 11.40 -10.19
C THR A 174 10.01 12.83 -9.73
N LYS A 175 9.61 13.77 -10.60
CA LYS A 175 9.64 15.21 -10.32
C LYS A 175 8.49 15.65 -9.40
N TYR A 176 7.48 14.80 -9.19
CA TYR A 176 6.26 15.10 -8.46
C TYR A 176 6.30 14.46 -7.07
N LEU A 177 6.10 15.27 -6.03
CA LEU A 177 6.14 14.80 -4.64
C LEU A 177 4.96 13.88 -4.31
N ASP A 178 3.82 14.00 -4.99
CA ASP A 178 2.63 13.18 -4.70
C ASP A 178 2.85 11.68 -5.02
N ALA A 179 3.67 11.37 -6.03
CA ALA A 179 4.07 9.99 -6.29
C ALA A 179 4.89 9.39 -5.13
N SER A 180 5.66 10.22 -4.40
CA SER A 180 6.44 9.79 -3.23
C SER A 180 5.57 9.42 -2.03
N ASP A 181 4.35 9.97 -1.92
CA ASP A 181 3.43 9.68 -0.81
C ASP A 181 2.94 8.22 -0.88
N GLY A 182 2.57 7.72 -2.06
CA GLY A 182 2.21 6.31 -2.23
C GLY A 182 3.35 5.33 -1.91
N LEU A 183 4.59 5.68 -2.31
CA LEU A 183 5.78 4.91 -1.93
C LEU A 183 6.04 4.96 -0.42
N ALA A 184 5.87 6.14 0.19
CA ALA A 184 5.98 6.33 1.64
C ALA A 184 5.05 5.40 2.40
N VAL A 185 3.80 5.25 1.94
CA VAL A 185 2.81 4.35 2.52
C VAL A 185 3.26 2.88 2.43
N ALA A 186 3.81 2.45 1.29
CA ALA A 186 4.34 1.09 1.13
C ALA A 186 5.50 0.80 2.09
N VAL A 187 6.46 1.73 2.20
CA VAL A 187 7.61 1.62 3.11
C VAL A 187 7.17 1.66 4.58
N CYS A 188 6.20 2.51 4.91
CA CYS A 188 5.58 2.53 6.24
C CYS A 188 5.00 1.15 6.58
N HIS A 189 4.28 0.52 5.65
CA HIS A 189 3.73 -0.80 5.85
C HIS A 189 4.81 -1.85 6.10
N TYR A 190 5.87 -1.84 5.29
CA TYR A 190 7.00 -2.75 5.49
C TYR A 190 7.56 -2.66 6.93
N PHE A 191 7.87 -1.46 7.42
CA PHE A 191 8.40 -1.25 8.77
C PHE A 191 7.43 -1.61 9.91
N ASN A 192 6.12 -1.60 9.65
CA ASN A 192 5.12 -1.95 10.66
C ASN A 192 4.64 -3.41 10.55
N SER A 193 4.81 -4.07 9.41
CA SER A 193 4.43 -5.47 9.17
C SER A 193 5.42 -6.47 9.80
N GLY A 194 6.69 -6.11 9.95
CA GLY A 194 7.73 -6.93 10.60
C GLY A 194 7.67 -6.93 12.14
N ASN A 195 6.93 -5.99 12.72
CA ASN A 195 6.53 -6.08 14.12
C ASN A 195 5.23 -6.88 14.13
N ALA A 196 5.28 -8.15 14.52
CA ALA A 196 4.09 -8.94 14.84
C ALA A 196 3.37 -8.29 16.03
N VAL A 197 2.71 -7.16 15.79
CA VAL A 197 1.69 -6.63 16.68
C VAL A 197 0.52 -7.56 16.46
N SER A 198 0.34 -8.48 17.42
CA SER A 198 -0.89 -9.21 17.67
C SER A 198 -2.09 -8.46 17.10
N GLU A 199 -2.82 -9.08 16.18
CA GLU A 199 -4.06 -8.56 15.62
C GLU A 199 -4.90 -7.91 16.73
N LYS A 200 -4.93 -6.57 16.77
CA LYS A 200 -6.04 -5.88 17.39
C LYS A 200 -7.05 -5.64 16.29
N SER A 201 -7.81 -6.71 16.01
CA SER A 201 -9.10 -6.62 15.34
C SER A 201 -9.90 -5.48 15.98
N TYR A 202 -10.14 -4.41 15.24
CA TYR A 202 -11.03 -3.34 15.68
C TYR A 202 -12.46 -3.85 15.61
N SER A 203 -12.92 -4.51 16.66
CA SER A 203 -14.32 -4.83 16.86
C SER A 203 -15.03 -3.60 17.44
N GLY A 204 -15.39 -2.66 16.57
CA GLY A 204 -16.44 -1.68 16.84
C GLY A 204 -16.01 -0.30 17.35
N TRP A 205 -16.92 0.66 17.13
CA TRP A 205 -16.83 2.08 17.48
C TRP A 205 -16.49 2.34 18.96
N GLU A 206 -16.89 1.45 19.87
CA GLU A 206 -16.58 1.57 21.30
C GLU A 206 -15.08 1.35 21.61
N SER A 207 -14.41 0.46 20.88
CA SER A 207 -12.98 0.20 21.08
C SER A 207 -12.11 1.39 20.63
N PHE A 208 -12.59 2.10 19.60
CA PHE A 208 -11.97 3.33 19.09
C PHE A 208 -12.10 4.50 20.08
N LEU A 209 -13.25 4.64 20.74
CA LEU A 209 -13.50 5.68 21.76
C LEU A 209 -12.70 5.45 23.05
N LYS A 210 -12.53 4.19 23.50
CA LYS A 210 -11.73 3.86 24.69
C LYS A 210 -10.25 4.25 24.54
N GLN A 211 -9.71 4.24 23.32
CA GLN A 211 -8.31 4.56 23.04
C GLN A 211 -8.08 6.05 22.75
N ASN A 212 -9.15 6.84 22.56
CA ASN A 212 -9.07 8.28 22.31
C ASN A 212 -10.06 9.04 23.22
N PRO A 213 -9.92 8.93 24.55
CA PRO A 213 -10.86 9.52 25.50
C PRO A 213 -10.95 11.05 25.38
N ASP A 214 -9.90 11.70 24.89
CA ASP A 214 -9.82 13.15 24.74
C ASP A 214 -10.74 13.70 23.64
N ARG A 215 -11.22 12.85 22.72
CA ARG A 215 -12.11 13.24 21.62
C ARG A 215 -13.59 13.33 22.00
N LEU A 216 -13.94 13.01 23.26
CA LEU A 216 -15.29 13.09 23.78
C LEU A 216 -15.63 14.46 24.41
N LYS A 217 -14.79 15.48 24.25
CA LYS A 217 -15.12 16.82 24.75
C LYS A 217 -16.12 17.49 23.81
N LYS A 218 -17.35 17.62 24.35
CA LYS A 218 -18.55 18.32 23.83
C LYS A 218 -18.26 19.64 23.15
#